data_AF-A0A356WXT3-F1
#
_entry.id   AF-A0A356WXT3-F1
#
_cell.length_a   1.000
_cell.length_b   1.000
_cell.length_c   1.000
_cell.angle_alpha   90.00
_cell.angle_beta   90.00
_cell.angle_gamma   90.00
#
_symmetry.space_group_name_H-M   'P 1'
#
loop_
_entity.id
_entity.type
_entity.pdbx_description
1 polymer ?
#
loop_
_entity_poly.entity_id
_entity_poly.type
_entity_poly.pdbx_seq_one_letter_code
_entity_poly.pdbx_strand_id
1 'polypeptide(L)'
;VNIHEAWAQIYFSDEIGLKLGRQELVYDDQRLLGSVNWAQQARSHDALVFKYKNLSSSFKLDVGAAYNQEIQNLQGNYYSLNNYKVLSYLWMNKDFEKLSISGLMLTDGFEVSPGEVNYRYT
;
A
#
# COMPACT_ATOMS: atom_id res chain seq x y z
N VAL A 1 -21.69 -5.49 8.81
CA VAL A 1 -20.42 -6.26 8.80
C VAL A 1 -19.50 -5.57 7.81
N ASN A 2 -18.36 -5.05 8.25
CA ASN A 2 -17.34 -4.49 7.36
C ASN A 2 -16.25 -5.54 7.17
N ILE A 3 -15.80 -5.76 5.93
CA ILE A 3 -14.74 -6.71 5.62
C ILE A 3 -13.41 -6.01 5.81
N HIS A 4 -12.60 -6.55 6.73
CA HIS A 4 -11.28 -6.01 7.07
C HIS A 4 -10.21 -6.35 6.03
N GLU A 5 -10.18 -7.61 5.59
CA GLU A 5 -9.30 -8.08 4.51
C GLU A 5 -10.09 -8.96 3.54
N ALA A 6 -9.90 -8.71 2.25
CA ALA A 6 -10.38 -9.52 1.14
C ALA A 6 -9.46 -9.27 -0.05
N TRP A 7 -8.39 -10.05 -0.12
CA TRP A 7 -7.36 -9.94 -1.13
C TRP A 7 -7.06 -11.29 -1.75
N ALA A 8 -6.51 -11.24 -2.97
CA ALA A 8 -5.96 -12.39 -3.67
C ALA A 8 -4.50 -12.10 -4.03
N GLN A 9 -3.66 -13.14 -4.00
CA GLN A 9 -2.27 -13.06 -4.44
C GLN A 9 -1.99 -14.10 -5.52
N ILE A 10 -1.41 -13.65 -6.62
CA ILE A 10 -1.03 -14.46 -7.76
C ILE A 10 0.49 -14.43 -7.86
N TYR A 11 1.10 -15.60 -7.99
CA TYR A 11 2.53 -15.75 -8.25
C TYR A 11 2.72 -16.11 -9.71
N PHE A 12 3.44 -15.26 -10.45
CA PHE A 12 3.80 -15.53 -11.84
C PHE A 12 5.07 -16.38 -11.93
N SER A 13 5.93 -16.28 -10.91
CA SER A 13 7.10 -17.12 -10.69
C SER A 13 7.44 -17.17 -9.20
N ASP A 14 8.50 -17.90 -8.85
CA ASP A 14 9.03 -17.88 -7.49
C ASP A 14 9.56 -16.50 -7.08
N GLU A 15 9.82 -15.60 -8.03
CA GLU A 15 10.40 -14.26 -7.81
C GLU A 15 9.37 -13.13 -7.96
N ILE A 16 8.30 -13.33 -8.72
CA ILE A 16 7.35 -12.28 -9.09
C ILE A 16 5.93 -12.64 -8.63
N GLY A 17 5.26 -11.70 -7.97
CA GLY A 17 3.87 -11.83 -7.60
C GLY A 17 3.10 -10.52 -7.65
N LEU A 18 1.78 -10.63 -7.63
CA LEU A 18 0.83 -9.52 -7.59
C LEU A 18 -0.22 -9.80 -6.53
N LYS A 19 -0.46 -8.85 -5.63
CA LYS A 19 -1.49 -8.92 -4.59
C LYS A 19 -2.50 -7.81 -4.81
N LEU A 20 -3.78 -8.14 -4.89
CA LEU A 20 -4.85 -7.19 -5.16
C LEU A 20 -6.01 -7.37 -4.18
N GLY A 21 -6.70 -6.27 -3.88
CA GLY A 21 -7.88 -6.25 -3.02
C GLY A 21 -7.64 -5.53 -1.71
N ARG A 22 -8.59 -5.67 -0.78
CA ARG A 22 -8.51 -5.05 0.54
C ARG A 22 -7.52 -5.79 1.41
N GLN A 23 -6.47 -5.12 1.83
CA GLN A 23 -5.37 -5.73 2.55
C GLN A 23 -4.69 -4.74 3.49
N GLU A 24 -4.00 -5.25 4.49
CA GLU A 24 -3.06 -4.42 5.23
C GLU A 24 -1.75 -4.25 4.45
N LEU A 25 -1.18 -3.04 4.54
CA LEU A 25 0.14 -2.73 4.04
C LEU A 25 1.05 -2.55 5.26
N VAL A 26 1.96 -3.50 5.48
CA VAL A 26 2.78 -3.57 6.68
C VAL A 26 4.24 -3.73 6.27
N TYR A 27 5.06 -2.74 6.60
CA TYR A 27 6.47 -2.69 6.23
C TYR A 27 7.33 -2.20 7.39
N ASP A 28 8.54 -2.75 7.52
CA ASP A 28 9.55 -2.41 8.52
C ASP A 28 8.96 -2.33 9.95
N ASP A 29 9.30 -1.28 10.72
CA ASP A 29 8.76 -1.02 12.07
C ASP A 29 7.31 -0.52 12.06
N GLN A 30 6.60 -0.65 10.94
CA GLN A 30 5.19 -0.30 10.79
C GLN A 30 4.87 1.19 11.00
N ARG A 31 5.89 2.05 10.98
CA ARG A 31 5.77 3.49 11.29
C ARG A 31 4.97 4.26 10.24
N LEU A 32 5.16 3.94 8.96
CA LEU A 32 4.47 4.60 7.84
C LEU A 32 3.32 3.75 7.30
N LEU A 33 3.57 2.46 7.09
CA LEU A 33 2.60 1.47 6.64
C LEU A 33 2.58 0.33 7.65
N GLY A 34 1.48 0.19 8.39
CA GLY A 34 1.40 -0.66 9.56
C GLY A 34 -0.02 -1.04 9.97
N SER A 35 -0.13 -2.13 10.74
CA SER A 35 -1.37 -2.56 11.38
C SER A 35 -1.53 -1.86 12.73
N VAL A 36 -2.61 -1.13 12.96
CA VAL A 36 -2.85 -0.45 14.25
C VAL A 36 -3.54 -1.41 15.20
N ASN A 37 -2.78 -2.27 15.88
CA ASN A 37 -3.32 -3.33 16.74
C ASN A 37 -4.03 -2.83 18.03
N TRP A 38 -3.97 -1.53 18.32
CA TRP A 38 -4.63 -0.91 19.49
C TRP A 38 -5.84 -0.04 19.14
N ALA A 39 -5.97 0.39 17.88
CA ALA A 39 -7.19 1.00 17.39
C ALA A 39 -8.09 -0.12 16.87
N GLN A 40 -9.36 -0.12 17.27
CA GLN A 40 -10.29 -1.23 17.01
C GLN A 40 -10.55 -1.52 15.51
N GLN A 41 -10.03 -0.66 14.64
CA GLN A 41 -10.01 -0.82 13.19
C GLN A 41 -8.55 -0.67 12.72
N ALA A 42 -7.87 -1.80 12.49
CA ALA A 42 -6.59 -1.78 11.81
C ALA A 42 -6.77 -1.17 10.40
N ARG A 43 -5.71 -0.57 9.84
CA ARG A 43 -5.82 0.18 8.58
C ARG A 43 -5.73 -0.78 7.39
N SER A 44 -6.87 -1.07 6.78
CA SER A 44 -6.97 -1.80 5.53
C SER A 44 -6.96 -0.84 4.33
N HIS A 45 -6.32 -1.25 3.25
CA HIS A 45 -6.19 -0.50 2.01
C HIS A 45 -6.75 -1.32 0.85
N ASP A 46 -7.58 -0.70 0.02
CA ASP A 46 -7.97 -1.28 -1.28
C ASP A 46 -6.82 -1.02 -2.25
N ALA A 47 -5.93 -2.01 -2.37
CA ALA A 47 -4.61 -1.83 -2.94
C ALA A 47 -4.26 -2.90 -3.99
N LEU A 48 -3.41 -2.49 -4.92
CA LEU A 48 -2.68 -3.34 -5.87
C LEU A 48 -1.19 -3.25 -5.52
N VAL A 49 -0.54 -4.40 -5.33
CA VAL A 49 0.87 -4.48 -4.95
C VAL A 49 1.58 -5.46 -5.87
N PHE A 50 2.52 -4.94 -6.66
CA PHE A 50 3.50 -5.73 -7.37
C PHE A 50 4.65 -6.09 -6.41
N LYS A 51 5.07 -7.34 -6.44
CA LYS A 51 6.11 -7.88 -5.56
C LYS A 51 7.18 -8.55 -6.41
N TYR A 52 8.42 -8.19 -6.16
CA TYR A 52 9.61 -8.83 -6.70
C TYR A 52 10.54 -9.23 -5.58
N LYS A 53 11.09 -10.44 -5.65
CA LYS A 53 12.16 -10.90 -4.77
C LYS A 53 13.20 -11.63 -5.59
N ASN A 54 14.47 -11.35 -5.32
CA ASN A 54 15.59 -12.07 -5.89
C ASN A 54 16.09 -13.10 -4.87
N LEU A 55 15.96 -14.38 -5.19
CA LEU A 55 16.22 -15.46 -4.23
C LEU A 55 17.71 -15.60 -3.88
N SER A 56 18.60 -15.38 -4.85
CA SER A 56 20.05 -15.56 -4.66
C SER A 56 20.69 -14.45 -3.83
N SER A 57 20.07 -13.26 -3.81
CA SER A 57 20.67 -12.08 -3.20
C SER A 57 19.84 -11.51 -2.05
N SER A 58 18.74 -12.16 -1.65
CA SER A 58 17.85 -11.70 -0.57
C SER A 58 17.39 -10.24 -0.74
N PHE A 59 17.16 -9.83 -1.99
CA PHE A 59 16.61 -8.52 -2.32
C PHE A 59 15.11 -8.62 -2.53
N LYS A 60 14.36 -7.64 -2.03
CA LYS A 60 12.91 -7.53 -2.19
C LYS A 60 12.55 -6.12 -2.63
N LEU A 61 11.57 -6.01 -3.52
CA LEU A 61 11.00 -4.78 -4.02
C LEU A 61 9.49 -4.95 -4.08
N ASP A 62 8.77 -4.06 -3.41
CA ASP A 62 7.32 -3.96 -3.51
C ASP A 62 6.97 -2.58 -4.07
N VAL A 63 6.09 -2.55 -5.07
CA VAL A 63 5.53 -1.31 -5.61
C VAL A 63 4.01 -1.43 -5.50
N GLY A 64 3.40 -0.50 -4.79
CA GLY A 64 1.96 -0.56 -4.55
C GLY A 64 1.24 0.76 -4.82
N ALA A 65 -0.03 0.63 -5.14
CA ALA A 65 -0.96 1.74 -5.27
C ALA A 65 -2.28 1.38 -4.58
N ALA A 66 -2.91 2.35 -3.92
CA ALA A 66 -4.22 2.19 -3.29
C ALA A 66 -5.13 3.36 -3.64
N TYR A 67 -6.44 3.10 -3.61
CA TYR A 67 -7.46 4.08 -3.96
C TYR A 67 -8.64 4.01 -3.00
N ASN A 68 -9.13 5.15 -2.54
CA ASN A 68 -10.33 5.27 -1.72
C ASN A 68 -11.42 6.06 -2.46
N GLN A 69 -12.67 5.63 -2.26
CA GLN A 69 -13.87 6.30 -2.76
C GLN A 69 -14.99 6.16 -1.73
N GLU A 70 -15.82 7.19 -1.58
CA GLU A 70 -16.98 7.15 -0.67
C GLU A 70 -18.15 6.40 -1.30
N ILE A 71 -18.36 6.59 -2.60
CA ILE A 71 -19.46 6.01 -3.37
C ILE A 71 -18.85 5.32 -4.58
N GLN A 72 -19.44 4.20 -4.99
CA GLN A 72 -19.05 3.49 -6.20
C GLN A 72 -19.55 4.25 -7.44
N ASN A 73 -18.79 5.25 -7.91
CA ASN A 73 -18.98 5.81 -9.25
C ASN A 73 -17.77 5.53 -10.15
N LEU A 74 -17.99 5.54 -11.45
CA LEU A 74 -16.93 5.37 -12.46
C LEU A 74 -16.28 6.71 -12.85
N GLN A 75 -17.00 7.83 -12.66
CA GLN A 75 -16.57 9.19 -12.98
C GLN A 75 -17.12 10.16 -11.93
N GLY A 76 -16.44 11.28 -11.70
CA GLY A 76 -16.90 12.29 -10.74
C GLY A 76 -16.83 11.86 -9.27
N ASN A 77 -15.87 11.00 -8.91
CA ASN A 77 -15.65 10.58 -7.53
C ASN A 77 -14.96 11.69 -6.73
N TYR A 78 -15.73 12.56 -6.07
CA TYR A 78 -15.20 13.44 -5.04
C TYR A 78 -15.03 12.66 -3.73
N TYR A 79 -13.86 12.80 -3.10
CA TYR A 79 -13.50 12.15 -1.85
C TYR A 79 -13.24 13.23 -0.79
N SER A 80 -14.23 13.46 0.07
CA SER A 80 -14.28 14.55 1.05
C SER A 80 -13.75 14.17 2.44
N LEU A 81 -13.52 12.87 2.66
CA LEU A 81 -13.02 12.37 3.94
C LEU A 81 -11.56 12.79 4.16
N ASN A 82 -11.20 13.03 5.43
CA ASN A 82 -9.83 13.33 5.84
C ASN A 82 -8.94 12.07 5.82
N ASN A 83 -8.74 11.52 4.64
CA ASN A 83 -7.89 10.39 4.34
C ASN A 83 -7.36 10.54 2.90
N TYR A 84 -6.36 9.76 2.53
CA TYR A 84 -5.86 9.80 1.15
C TYR A 84 -6.95 9.29 0.20
N LYS A 85 -7.08 9.93 -0.96
CA LYS A 85 -7.83 9.43 -2.11
C LYS A 85 -7.00 8.43 -2.91
N VAL A 86 -5.73 8.78 -3.16
CA VAL A 86 -4.74 7.94 -3.85
C VAL A 86 -3.51 7.79 -2.97
N LEU A 87 -2.91 6.61 -3.01
CA LEU A 87 -1.64 6.31 -2.36
C LEU A 87 -0.78 5.54 -3.36
N SER A 88 0.49 5.86 -3.44
CA SER A 88 1.48 5.02 -4.11
C SER A 88 2.73 4.91 -3.24
N TYR A 89 3.39 3.77 -3.31
CA TYR A 89 4.61 3.56 -2.55
C TYR A 89 5.57 2.63 -3.27
N LEU A 90 6.84 2.79 -2.94
CA LEU A 90 7.92 1.92 -3.34
C LEU A 90 8.67 1.54 -2.07
N TRP A 91 8.74 0.24 -1.81
CA TRP A 91 9.50 -0.33 -0.71
C TRP A 91 10.57 -1.24 -1.25
N MET A 92 11.79 -1.09 -0.76
CA MET A 92 12.91 -1.95 -1.09
C MET A 92 13.57 -2.44 0.18
N ASN A 93 14.02 -3.69 0.16
CA ASN A 93 14.75 -4.28 1.26
C ASN A 93 15.85 -5.21 0.75
N LYS A 94 16.99 -5.18 1.45
CA LYS A 94 18.13 -6.04 1.19
C LYS A 94 18.63 -6.61 2.51
N ASP A 95 18.57 -7.93 2.61
CA ASP A 95 19.11 -8.66 3.75
C ASP A 95 20.57 -9.10 3.44
N PHE A 96 21.50 -8.71 4.31
CA PHE A 96 22.87 -9.21 4.40
C PHE A 96 23.00 -10.11 5.65
N GLU A 97 24.11 -10.84 5.79
CA GLU A 97 24.28 -11.82 6.89
C GLU A 97 24.04 -11.27 8.30
N LYS A 98 24.42 -10.02 8.55
CA LYS A 98 24.31 -9.37 9.88
C LYS A 98 23.62 -8.00 9.84
N LEU A 99 23.08 -7.61 8.68
CA LEU A 99 22.52 -6.28 8.46
C LEU A 99 21.33 -6.38 7.51
N SER A 100 20.22 -5.72 7.82
CA SER A 100 19.12 -5.52 6.88
C SER A 100 18.98 -4.02 6.62
N ILE A 101 18.89 -3.64 5.35
CA ILE A 101 18.66 -2.26 4.94
C ILE A 101 17.35 -2.21 4.17
N SER A 102 16.44 -1.33 4.60
CA SER A 102 15.21 -1.04 3.87
C SER A 102 15.08 0.45 3.58
N GLY A 103 14.27 0.75 2.56
CA GLY A 103 13.85 2.10 2.23
C GLY A 103 12.40 2.08 1.76
N LEU A 104 11.63 3.07 2.20
CA LEU A 104 10.24 3.27 1.82
C LEU A 104 10.08 4.70 1.31
N MET A 105 9.55 4.83 0.10
CA MET A 105 9.06 6.10 -0.46
C MET A 105 7.55 6.00 -0.58
N LEU A 106 6.85 7.04 -0.15
CA LEU A 106 5.39 7.07 -0.09
C LEU A 106 4.87 8.40 -0.63
N THR A 107 3.92 8.32 -1.57
CA THR A 107 3.18 9.47 -2.08
C THR A 107 1.71 9.30 -1.74
N ASP A 108 1.13 10.26 -1.06
CA ASP A 108 -0.31 10.30 -0.81
C ASP A 108 -0.96 11.52 -1.45
N GLY A 109 -2.20 11.37 -1.90
CA GLY A 109 -2.98 12.41 -2.56
C GLY A 109 -4.30 12.64 -1.83
N PHE A 110 -4.51 13.85 -1.34
CA PHE A 110 -5.74 14.27 -0.65
C PHE A 110 -6.55 15.19 -1.56
N GLU A 111 -7.84 14.90 -1.71
CA GLU A 111 -8.71 15.76 -2.50
C GLU A 111 -9.24 16.92 -1.65
N VAL A 112 -8.96 18.14 -2.06
CA VAL A 112 -9.32 19.36 -1.30
C VAL A 112 -10.60 19.97 -1.86
N SER A 113 -10.75 19.97 -3.18
CA SER A 113 -11.94 20.41 -3.90
C SER A 113 -12.24 19.42 -5.04
N PRO A 114 -13.47 19.37 -5.59
CA PRO A 114 -13.81 18.43 -6.65
C PRO A 114 -12.83 18.50 -7.84
N GLY A 115 -12.04 17.43 -8.03
CA GLY A 115 -11.04 17.35 -9.09
C GLY A 115 -9.65 17.91 -8.74
N GLU A 116 -9.44 18.45 -7.54
CA GLU A 116 -8.16 19.01 -7.09
C GLU A 116 -7.53 18.11 -6.02
N VAL A 117 -6.44 17.42 -6.40
CA VAL A 117 -5.70 16.50 -5.51
C VAL A 117 -4.35 17.11 -5.16
N ASN A 118 -4.10 17.29 -3.86
CA ASN A 118 -2.82 17.71 -3.33
C ASN A 118 -1.96 16.48 -3.00
N TYR A 119 -0.76 16.41 -3.56
CA TYR A 119 0.17 15.30 -3.36
C TYR A 119 1.26 15.64 -2.34
N ARG A 120 1.52 14.71 -1.42
CA ARG A 120 2.59 14.77 -0.44
C ARG A 120 3.54 13.60 -0.64
N TYR A 121 4.83 13.84 -0.46
CA TYR A 121 5.91 12.87 -0.65
C TYR A 121 6.65 12.67 0.67
N THR A 122 6.93 11.43 1.05
CA THR A 122 7.64 11.05 2.28
C THR A 122 8.64 9.93 2.00
#